data_AF-A0A3N5U0I6-F1
#
_entry.id   AF-A0A3N5U0I6-F1
#
_cell.length_a   1.000
_cell.length_b   1.000
_cell.length_c   1.000
_cell.angle_alpha   90.00
_cell.angle_beta   90.00
_cell.angle_gamma   90.00
#
_symmetry.space_group_name_H-M   'P 1'
#
loop_
_entity.id
_entity.type
_entity.pdbx_description
1 polymer ?
#
loop_
_entity_poly.entity_id
_entity_poly.type
_entity_poly.pdbx_seq_one_letter_code
_entity_poly.pdbx_strand_id
1 'polypeptide(L)'
;MRRTMPMPDIYEKLRTHLDSLPAGFPATESGVELRILKRLFTPEEAGLALHVAMKLEPAAVIAGRAGLPEEVTDTRLKQMSRKGLIFSIEAPDRPHVYMAAQFVIGIWEYHVNDLDPEFVRDMDEYLPILSRTAFSRVPQLRTIPVGKSISAGMEVLPYEQAEEIVRKQTTFLVAPCICRREHQLKGAGCEKLMEACLVFGWGAEYYARNGLGRFITLEETLEILKMAEEQGLVLQPSNSQDIVNICCCCGDCCQVLKHLKTQPVPAAAVASPFVAALDPELCTGCGTCQDRCQMDALTMADALAVLDTDRCIGCGLCVTTCPSGALSLQRKPPERQPATPKNPREALILRAKARMAPAK
;
A
#
# COMPACT_ATOMS: atom_id res chain seq x y z
N MET A 1 -37.24 -34.86 -1.61
CA MET A 1 -37.14 -33.42 -1.26
C MET A 1 -35.77 -32.91 -1.69
N ARG A 2 -35.70 -32.17 -2.81
CA ARG A 2 -34.47 -31.44 -3.16
C ARG A 2 -34.33 -30.31 -2.13
N ARG A 3 -33.38 -30.43 -1.20
CA ARG A 3 -32.98 -29.30 -0.35
C ARG A 3 -32.47 -28.21 -1.29
N THR A 4 -33.28 -27.18 -1.51
CA THR A 4 -32.83 -25.92 -2.11
C THR A 4 -31.75 -25.37 -1.19
N MET A 5 -30.49 -25.43 -1.63
CA MET A 5 -29.41 -24.69 -0.97
C MET A 5 -29.82 -23.21 -0.96
N PRO A 6 -29.78 -22.51 0.20
CA PRO A 6 -30.07 -21.09 0.22
C PRO A 6 -29.10 -20.38 -0.72
N MET A 7 -29.63 -19.50 -1.59
CA MET A 7 -28.78 -18.71 -2.49
C MET A 7 -27.78 -17.91 -1.64
N PRO A 8 -26.49 -17.84 -2.03
CA PRO A 8 -25.51 -17.08 -1.26
C PRO A 8 -25.93 -15.62 -1.13
N ASP A 9 -25.81 -15.06 0.09
CA ASP A 9 -25.95 -13.63 0.39
C ASP A 9 -25.12 -12.81 -0.61
N ILE A 10 -25.63 -11.67 -1.07
CA ILE A 10 -24.95 -10.84 -2.08
C ILE A 10 -23.57 -10.39 -1.59
N TYR A 11 -23.44 -10.16 -0.28
CA TYR A 11 -22.18 -9.78 0.36
C TYR A 11 -21.16 -10.92 0.38
N GLU A 12 -21.59 -12.18 0.42
CA GLU A 12 -20.68 -13.33 0.28
C GLU A 12 -20.14 -13.46 -1.14
N LYS A 13 -20.98 -13.16 -2.14
CA LYS A 13 -20.55 -13.09 -3.54
C LYS A 13 -19.56 -11.94 -3.74
N LEU A 14 -19.84 -10.77 -3.16
CA LEU A 14 -18.93 -9.63 -3.22
C LEU A 14 -17.59 -9.93 -2.54
N ARG A 15 -17.63 -10.53 -1.33
CA ARG A 15 -16.43 -10.98 -0.62
C ARG A 15 -15.62 -11.94 -1.49
N THR A 16 -16.26 -12.95 -2.07
CA THR A 16 -15.59 -13.90 -2.98
C THR A 16 -15.01 -13.20 -4.22
N HIS A 17 -15.70 -12.20 -4.76
CA HIS A 17 -15.22 -11.41 -5.89
C HIS A 17 -13.98 -10.58 -5.52
N LEU A 18 -14.02 -9.81 -4.42
CA LEU A 18 -12.87 -9.06 -3.92
C LEU A 18 -11.71 -10.00 -3.56
N ASP A 19 -12.04 -11.15 -2.99
CA ASP A 19 -11.09 -12.24 -2.74
C ASP A 19 -10.72 -13.01 -4.01
N SER A 20 -11.16 -12.63 -5.19
CA SER A 20 -10.57 -13.13 -6.44
C SER A 20 -9.52 -12.17 -7.00
N LEU A 21 -9.51 -10.92 -6.50
CA LEU A 21 -8.60 -9.89 -6.95
C LEU A 21 -7.17 -10.15 -6.46
N PRO A 22 -6.16 -9.64 -7.15
CA PRO A 22 -4.76 -9.86 -6.80
C PRO A 22 -4.40 -9.61 -5.32
N ALA A 23 -4.97 -8.60 -4.66
CA ALA A 23 -4.66 -8.28 -3.27
C ALA A 23 -5.43 -9.13 -2.23
N GLY A 24 -6.45 -9.89 -2.65
CA GLY A 24 -7.28 -10.72 -1.77
C GLY A 24 -8.23 -9.94 -0.85
N PHE A 25 -9.17 -10.67 -0.26
CA PHE A 25 -10.15 -10.22 0.72
C PHE A 25 -10.73 -11.44 1.47
N PRO A 26 -9.89 -12.16 2.24
CA PRO A 26 -10.21 -13.48 2.78
C PRO A 26 -11.43 -13.46 3.70
N ALA A 27 -12.15 -14.58 3.76
CA ALA A 27 -13.16 -14.78 4.79
C ALA A 27 -12.53 -14.87 6.18
N THR A 28 -13.29 -14.53 7.22
CA THR A 28 -12.86 -14.64 8.61
C THR A 28 -13.87 -15.42 9.44
N GLU A 29 -13.42 -16.02 10.54
CA GLU A 29 -14.32 -16.73 11.46
C GLU A 29 -15.32 -15.79 12.16
N SER A 30 -14.94 -14.53 12.38
CA SER A 30 -15.79 -13.53 13.04
C SER A 30 -16.78 -12.84 12.10
N GLY A 31 -16.61 -13.01 10.78
CA GLY A 31 -17.40 -12.34 9.75
C GLY A 31 -17.17 -10.83 9.67
N VAL A 32 -16.06 -10.31 10.22
CA VAL A 32 -15.73 -8.87 10.19
C VAL A 32 -15.64 -8.32 8.78
N GLU A 33 -15.13 -9.11 7.84
CA GLU A 33 -15.06 -8.76 6.42
C GLU A 33 -16.45 -8.51 5.82
N LEU A 34 -17.47 -9.26 6.25
CA LEU A 34 -18.85 -9.08 5.79
C LEU A 34 -19.50 -7.85 6.44
N ARG A 35 -19.16 -7.53 7.71
CA ARG A 35 -19.61 -6.29 8.36
C ARG A 35 -19.07 -5.07 7.62
N ILE A 36 -17.78 -5.09 7.29
CA ILE A 36 -17.12 -4.08 6.46
C ILE A 36 -17.85 -3.91 5.12
N LEU A 37 -18.12 -5.00 4.39
CA LEU A 37 -18.81 -4.90 3.10
C LEU A 37 -20.26 -4.39 3.23
N LYS A 38 -21.00 -4.81 4.25
CA LYS A 38 -22.37 -4.35 4.52
C LYS A 38 -22.44 -2.88 4.86
N ARG A 39 -21.39 -2.37 5.51
CA ARG A 39 -21.23 -0.94 5.80
C ARG A 39 -20.91 -0.14 4.53
N LEU A 40 -20.00 -0.65 3.69
CA LEU A 40 -19.51 0.09 2.52
C LEU A 40 -20.46 0.02 1.31
N PHE A 41 -21.14 -1.10 1.09
CA PHE A 41 -21.94 -1.34 -0.11
C PHE A 41 -23.44 -1.50 0.21
N THR A 42 -24.29 -0.85 -0.58
CA THR A 42 -25.70 -1.30 -0.67
C THR A 42 -25.77 -2.65 -1.39
N PRO A 43 -26.88 -3.41 -1.24
CA PRO A 43 -27.06 -4.66 -1.97
C PRO A 43 -26.95 -4.51 -3.50
N GLU A 44 -27.45 -3.40 -4.05
CA GLU A 44 -27.39 -3.10 -5.48
C GLU A 44 -25.96 -2.78 -5.94
N GLU A 45 -25.22 -1.97 -5.15
CA GLU A 45 -23.82 -1.67 -5.41
C GLU A 45 -22.96 -2.93 -5.35
N ALA A 46 -23.20 -3.79 -4.36
CA ALA A 46 -22.54 -5.08 -4.21
C ALA A 46 -22.80 -5.99 -5.42
N GLY A 47 -24.04 -6.01 -5.93
CA GLY A 47 -24.38 -6.74 -7.14
C GLY A 47 -23.69 -6.22 -8.38
N LEU A 48 -23.65 -4.90 -8.59
CA LEU A 48 -22.99 -4.30 -9.74
C LEU A 48 -21.46 -4.50 -9.69
N ALA A 49 -20.85 -4.42 -8.50
CA ALA A 49 -19.42 -4.63 -8.30
C ALA A 49 -18.94 -5.99 -8.83
N LEU A 50 -19.77 -7.05 -8.77
CA LEU A 50 -19.43 -8.38 -9.30
C LEU A 50 -19.10 -8.38 -10.80
N HIS A 51 -19.58 -7.36 -11.53
CA HIS A 51 -19.41 -7.23 -12.98
C HIS A 51 -18.28 -6.27 -13.37
N VAL A 52 -17.61 -5.65 -12.41
CA VAL A 52 -16.48 -4.74 -12.64
C VAL A 52 -15.17 -5.53 -12.58
N ALA A 53 -14.36 -5.49 -13.64
CA ALA A 53 -13.11 -6.25 -13.71
C ALA A 53 -11.90 -5.43 -13.27
N MET A 54 -10.76 -6.09 -13.05
CA MET A 54 -9.44 -5.45 -12.86
C MET A 54 -8.83 -4.97 -14.20
N LYS A 55 -9.66 -4.33 -15.02
CA LYS A 55 -9.30 -3.70 -16.28
C LYS A 55 -10.16 -2.45 -16.45
N LEU A 56 -9.59 -1.37 -16.97
CA LEU A 56 -10.34 -0.17 -17.33
C LEU A 56 -11.28 -0.48 -18.49
N GLU A 57 -12.57 -0.36 -18.24
CA GLU A 57 -13.63 -0.69 -19.19
C GLU A 57 -14.72 0.39 -19.19
N PRO A 58 -15.29 0.73 -20.35
CA PRO A 58 -16.41 1.67 -20.43
C PRO A 58 -17.68 1.07 -19.82
N ALA A 59 -18.61 1.94 -19.41
CA ALA A 59 -19.88 1.53 -18.81
C ALA A 59 -20.65 0.53 -19.69
N ALA A 60 -20.67 0.71 -21.01
CA ALA A 60 -21.32 -0.20 -21.96
C ALA A 60 -20.91 -1.68 -21.78
N VAL A 61 -19.62 -1.94 -21.55
CA VAL A 61 -19.08 -3.30 -21.41
C VAL A 61 -19.53 -3.92 -20.08
N ILE A 62 -19.50 -3.13 -19.00
CA ILE A 62 -19.93 -3.56 -17.67
C ILE A 62 -21.46 -3.78 -17.67
N ALA A 63 -22.21 -2.89 -18.31
CA ALA A 63 -23.66 -2.95 -18.48
C ALA A 63 -24.09 -4.23 -19.19
N GLY A 64 -23.39 -4.60 -20.27
CA GLY A 64 -23.61 -5.86 -20.98
C GLY A 64 -23.40 -7.10 -20.10
N ARG A 65 -22.40 -7.08 -19.20
CA ARG A 65 -22.19 -8.18 -18.22
C ARG A 65 -23.23 -8.18 -17.09
N ALA A 66 -23.69 -7.02 -16.67
CA ALA A 66 -24.67 -6.85 -15.59
C ALA A 66 -26.12 -7.06 -16.05
N GLY A 67 -26.38 -7.05 -17.37
CA GLY A 67 -27.74 -7.10 -17.92
C GLY A 67 -28.55 -5.83 -17.63
N LEU A 68 -27.88 -4.68 -17.53
CA LEU A 68 -28.49 -3.39 -17.21
C LEU A 68 -28.37 -2.41 -18.40
N PRO A 69 -29.24 -1.39 -18.51
CA PRO A 69 -29.05 -0.31 -19.47
C PRO A 69 -27.73 0.44 -19.22
N GLU A 70 -27.06 0.89 -20.30
CA GLU A 70 -25.76 1.57 -20.22
C GLU A 70 -25.82 2.84 -19.38
N GLU A 71 -26.78 3.73 -19.64
CA GLU A 71 -26.92 5.02 -18.93
C GLU A 71 -27.14 4.84 -17.42
N VAL A 72 -27.96 3.86 -17.06
CA VAL A 72 -28.21 3.49 -15.65
C VAL A 72 -26.94 2.93 -15.02
N THR A 73 -26.20 2.11 -15.75
CA THR A 73 -24.94 1.53 -15.28
C THR A 73 -23.87 2.58 -15.09
N ASP A 74 -23.68 3.50 -16.06
CA ASP A 74 -22.72 4.59 -15.98
C ASP A 74 -23.01 5.49 -14.76
N THR A 75 -24.28 5.84 -14.54
CA THR A 75 -24.70 6.64 -13.38
C THR A 75 -24.35 5.96 -12.06
N ARG A 76 -24.64 4.65 -11.94
CA ARG A 76 -24.32 3.88 -10.72
C ARG A 76 -22.82 3.71 -10.52
N LEU A 77 -22.07 3.43 -11.58
CA LEU A 77 -20.61 3.30 -11.50
C LEU A 77 -19.95 4.63 -11.10
N LYS A 78 -20.45 5.77 -11.59
CA LYS A 78 -20.02 7.10 -11.11
C LYS A 78 -20.24 7.24 -9.62
N GLN A 79 -21.44 6.93 -9.13
CA GLN A 79 -21.76 7.02 -7.70
C GLN A 79 -20.86 6.10 -6.85
N MET A 80 -20.66 4.85 -7.27
CA MET A 80 -19.75 3.91 -6.62
C MET A 80 -18.31 4.42 -6.61
N SER A 81 -17.85 5.04 -7.70
CA SER A 81 -16.53 5.68 -7.78
C SER A 81 -16.42 6.88 -6.81
N ARG A 82 -17.48 7.71 -6.70
CA ARG A 82 -17.54 8.82 -5.73
C ARG A 82 -17.51 8.37 -4.29
N LYS A 83 -18.09 7.20 -4.03
CA LYS A 83 -18.10 6.55 -2.72
C LYS A 83 -16.80 5.77 -2.42
N GLY A 84 -15.83 5.75 -3.32
CA GLY A 84 -14.57 5.04 -3.09
C GLY A 84 -14.68 3.51 -3.16
N LEU A 85 -15.68 2.97 -3.86
CA LEU A 85 -15.90 1.52 -3.97
C LEU A 85 -15.23 0.90 -5.20
N ILE A 86 -14.99 1.71 -6.23
CA ILE A 86 -14.29 1.34 -7.46
C ILE A 86 -13.41 2.49 -7.93
N PHE A 87 -12.49 2.20 -8.85
CA PHE A 87 -11.66 3.21 -9.49
C PHE A 87 -12.28 3.65 -10.83
N SER A 88 -12.17 4.93 -11.18
CA SER A 88 -12.54 5.43 -12.49
C SER A 88 -11.62 6.52 -13.02
N ILE A 89 -11.43 6.51 -14.34
CA ILE A 89 -10.83 7.63 -15.07
C ILE A 89 -11.94 8.37 -15.80
N GLU A 90 -12.07 9.64 -15.48
CA GLU A 90 -13.02 10.55 -16.10
C GLU A 90 -12.22 11.58 -16.91
N ALA A 91 -12.58 11.74 -18.18
CA ALA A 91 -11.97 12.73 -19.07
C ALA A 91 -13.08 13.41 -19.89
N PRO A 92 -12.94 14.68 -20.27
CA PRO A 92 -14.01 15.42 -20.97
C PRO A 92 -14.32 14.91 -22.38
N ASP A 93 -13.33 14.31 -23.04
CA ASP A 93 -13.31 14.01 -24.48
C ASP A 93 -13.46 12.53 -24.82
N ARG A 94 -13.63 11.67 -23.81
CA ARG A 94 -13.77 10.22 -24.00
C ARG A 94 -14.71 9.59 -22.96
N PRO A 95 -15.32 8.44 -23.27
CA PRO A 95 -16.15 7.72 -22.31
C PRO A 95 -15.38 7.44 -21.01
N HIS A 96 -16.06 7.60 -19.88
CA HIS A 96 -15.51 7.22 -18.60
C HIS A 96 -15.22 5.72 -18.57
N VAL A 97 -14.13 5.36 -17.92
CA VAL A 97 -13.73 3.96 -17.75
C VAL A 97 -13.62 3.63 -16.27
N TYR A 98 -14.04 2.43 -15.93
CA TYR A 98 -14.17 1.94 -14.57
C TYR A 98 -13.36 0.66 -14.39
N MET A 99 -12.89 0.42 -13.18
CA MET A 99 -12.12 -0.75 -12.81
C MET A 99 -12.37 -1.09 -11.35
N ALA A 100 -12.36 -2.39 -11.02
CA ALA A 100 -12.43 -2.83 -9.64
C ALA A 100 -11.24 -2.26 -8.86
N ALA A 101 -11.50 -1.80 -7.64
CA ALA A 101 -10.46 -1.40 -6.70
C ALA A 101 -10.08 -2.61 -5.83
N GLN A 102 -8.79 -2.78 -5.55
CA GLN A 102 -8.36 -3.69 -4.48
C GLN A 102 -8.90 -3.16 -3.15
N PHE A 103 -9.09 -4.02 -2.15
CA PHE A 103 -9.54 -3.54 -0.85
C PHE A 103 -8.46 -2.68 -0.17
N VAL A 104 -7.23 -3.17 -0.14
CA VAL A 104 -6.00 -2.48 0.26
C VAL A 104 -4.96 -2.82 -0.81
N ILE A 105 -4.27 -1.91 -1.49
CA ILE A 105 -4.49 -0.46 -1.50
C ILE A 105 -5.62 -0.12 -2.48
N GLY A 106 -6.66 0.56 -2.02
CA GLY A 106 -7.79 0.99 -2.82
C GLY A 106 -8.96 1.41 -1.94
N ILE A 107 -9.99 0.56 -1.87
CA ILE A 107 -11.27 0.88 -1.21
C ILE A 107 -11.05 1.44 0.19
N TRP A 108 -10.21 0.82 1.01
CA TRP A 108 -9.92 1.30 2.37
C TRP A 108 -9.34 2.72 2.35
N GLU A 109 -8.25 2.95 1.62
CA GLU A 109 -7.60 4.25 1.53
C GLU A 109 -8.51 5.36 0.98
N TYR A 110 -9.47 5.01 0.12
CA TYR A 110 -10.44 5.98 -0.41
C TYR A 110 -11.42 6.50 0.64
N HIS A 111 -11.50 5.86 1.82
CA HIS A 111 -12.29 6.31 2.96
C HIS A 111 -11.46 7.11 3.97
N VAL A 112 -10.25 7.56 3.61
CA VAL A 112 -9.40 8.35 4.51
C VAL A 112 -10.16 9.52 5.14
N ASN A 113 -11.06 10.16 4.39
CA ASN A 113 -11.84 11.31 4.87
C ASN A 113 -13.19 10.95 5.53
N ASP A 114 -13.59 9.68 5.53
CA ASP A 114 -14.87 9.16 6.05
C ASP A 114 -14.65 7.97 7.00
N LEU A 115 -13.92 8.22 8.09
CA LEU A 115 -13.62 7.23 9.12
C LEU A 115 -14.48 7.49 10.35
N ASP A 116 -14.97 6.41 10.97
CA ASP A 116 -15.60 6.47 12.29
C ASP A 116 -15.07 5.36 13.22
N PRO A 117 -15.32 5.44 14.54
CA PRO A 117 -14.78 4.48 15.49
C PRO A 117 -15.21 3.03 15.26
N GLU A 118 -16.37 2.78 14.65
CA GLU A 118 -16.83 1.42 14.36
C GLU A 118 -16.04 0.83 13.19
N PHE A 119 -15.87 1.59 12.11
CA PHE A 119 -15.06 1.19 10.97
C PHE A 119 -13.61 0.93 11.36
N VAL A 120 -13.02 1.80 12.18
CA VAL A 120 -11.64 1.60 12.65
C VAL A 120 -11.50 0.32 13.47
N ARG A 121 -12.49 -0.02 14.32
CA ARG A 121 -12.47 -1.28 15.08
C ARG A 121 -12.53 -2.50 14.17
N ASP A 122 -13.41 -2.49 13.17
CA ASP A 122 -13.51 -3.59 12.21
C ASP A 122 -12.20 -3.74 11.40
N MET A 123 -11.57 -2.62 11.02
CA MET A 123 -10.28 -2.66 10.31
C MET A 123 -9.12 -3.15 11.20
N ASP A 124 -9.07 -2.77 12.47
CA ASP A 124 -8.07 -3.29 13.43
C ASP A 124 -8.18 -4.81 13.62
N GLU A 125 -9.41 -5.35 13.60
CA GLU A 125 -9.67 -6.79 13.64
C GLU A 125 -9.27 -7.48 12.32
N TYR A 126 -9.59 -6.85 11.18
CA TYR A 126 -9.45 -7.47 9.85
C TYR A 126 -8.03 -7.43 9.27
N LEU A 127 -7.32 -6.30 9.39
CA LEU A 127 -6.01 -6.09 8.75
C LEU A 127 -4.93 -7.14 9.13
N PRO A 128 -4.84 -7.61 10.38
CA PRO A 128 -3.93 -8.71 10.73
C PRO A 128 -4.23 -10.02 10.00
N ILE A 129 -5.49 -10.29 9.66
CA ILE A 129 -5.89 -11.48 8.91
C ILE A 129 -5.54 -11.30 7.43
N LEU A 130 -5.97 -10.19 6.83
CA LEU A 130 -5.66 -9.84 5.44
C LEU A 130 -4.15 -9.88 5.17
N SER A 131 -3.34 -9.32 6.07
CA SER A 131 -1.90 -9.22 5.86
C SER A 131 -1.20 -10.59 5.91
N ARG A 132 -1.69 -11.54 6.74
CA ARG A 132 -1.15 -12.92 6.81
C ARG A 132 -1.48 -13.74 5.57
N THR A 133 -2.71 -13.62 5.07
CA THR A 133 -3.21 -14.50 4.01
C THR A 133 -2.92 -13.97 2.62
N ALA A 134 -2.96 -12.65 2.43
CA ALA A 134 -2.99 -12.06 1.09
C ALA A 134 -1.73 -11.26 0.73
N PHE A 135 -1.00 -10.71 1.71
CA PHE A 135 0.23 -9.94 1.46
C PHE A 135 1.52 -10.76 1.53
N SER A 136 1.43 -12.06 1.81
CA SER A 136 2.57 -12.94 2.12
C SER A 136 3.38 -13.42 0.92
N ARG A 137 2.97 -13.14 -0.33
CA ARG A 137 3.66 -13.67 -1.53
C ARG A 137 4.33 -12.62 -2.41
N VAL A 138 3.54 -11.70 -2.97
CA VAL A 138 4.05 -10.60 -3.80
C VAL A 138 3.51 -9.30 -3.24
N PRO A 139 4.36 -8.43 -2.67
CA PRO A 139 3.89 -7.28 -1.93
C PRO A 139 3.31 -6.20 -2.85
N GLN A 140 2.42 -5.38 -2.30
CA GLN A 140 1.79 -4.22 -2.95
C GLN A 140 2.69 -3.02 -3.06
N LEU A 141 3.43 -2.81 -2.00
CA LEU A 141 4.42 -1.78 -1.90
C LEU A 141 5.79 -2.44 -1.90
N ARG A 142 6.77 -1.70 -2.36
CA ARG A 142 8.19 -2.05 -2.22
C ARG A 142 8.85 -1.02 -1.32
N THR A 143 9.94 -1.40 -0.66
CA THR A 143 10.70 -0.45 0.16
C THR A 143 11.85 0.06 -0.66
N ILE A 144 12.01 1.38 -0.70
CA ILE A 144 13.18 2.03 -1.31
C ILE A 144 14.01 2.73 -0.22
N PRO A 145 15.34 2.83 -0.40
CA PRO A 145 16.18 3.60 0.50
C PRO A 145 15.82 5.08 0.46
N VAL A 146 16.01 5.77 1.58
CA VAL A 146 16.01 7.24 1.60
C VAL A 146 17.24 7.80 0.87
N GLY A 147 17.09 8.90 0.14
CA GLY A 147 18.09 9.38 -0.82
C GLY A 147 19.50 9.53 -0.21
N LYS A 148 19.62 10.12 0.97
CA LYS A 148 20.93 10.34 1.65
C LYS A 148 21.66 9.06 2.06
N SER A 149 20.96 7.92 2.08
CA SER A 149 21.54 6.64 2.48
C SER A 149 22.25 5.89 1.35
N ILE A 150 22.17 6.42 0.12
CA ILE A 150 22.83 5.90 -1.06
C ILE A 150 24.25 6.49 -1.14
N SER A 151 25.27 5.65 -1.02
CA SER A 151 26.66 6.08 -1.11
C SER A 151 27.11 6.33 -2.56
N ALA A 152 28.04 7.27 -2.75
CA ALA A 152 28.68 7.49 -4.04
C ALA A 152 29.34 6.19 -4.55
N GLY A 153 29.00 5.76 -5.77
CA GLY A 153 29.50 4.51 -6.37
C GLY A 153 28.61 3.28 -6.17
N MET A 154 27.54 3.36 -5.38
CA MET A 154 26.52 2.31 -5.32
C MET A 154 25.69 2.32 -6.61
N GLU A 155 25.53 1.16 -7.25
CA GLU A 155 24.58 1.01 -8.34
C GLU A 155 23.15 1.06 -7.80
N VAL A 156 22.47 2.17 -8.06
CA VAL A 156 21.06 2.36 -7.72
C VAL A 156 20.29 2.72 -8.98
N LEU A 157 19.23 1.97 -9.24
CA LEU A 157 18.42 2.17 -10.43
C LEU A 157 17.51 3.39 -10.27
N PRO A 158 17.10 4.10 -11.33
CA PRO A 158 16.27 5.30 -11.20
C PRO A 158 14.94 5.04 -10.49
N TYR A 159 14.38 3.84 -10.62
CA TYR A 159 13.16 3.47 -9.91
C TYR A 159 13.41 3.08 -8.45
N GLU A 160 14.64 3.11 -7.94
CA GLU A 160 14.99 2.85 -6.54
C GLU A 160 15.27 4.14 -5.77
N GLN A 161 15.26 5.30 -6.45
CA GLN A 161 15.52 6.62 -5.86
C GLN A 161 14.23 7.44 -5.84
N ALA A 162 13.80 7.87 -4.65
CA ALA A 162 12.52 8.56 -4.49
C ALA A 162 12.46 9.83 -5.33
N GLU A 163 13.54 10.61 -5.37
CA GLU A 163 13.66 11.87 -6.09
C GLU A 163 13.54 11.67 -7.61
N GLU A 164 14.21 10.67 -8.17
CA GLU A 164 14.13 10.34 -9.60
C GLU A 164 12.75 9.81 -9.99
N ILE A 165 12.11 9.04 -9.11
CA ILE A 165 10.74 8.56 -9.31
C ILE A 165 9.76 9.73 -9.40
N VAL A 166 9.84 10.70 -8.48
CA VAL A 166 8.90 11.83 -8.46
C VAL A 166 9.18 12.83 -9.57
N ARG A 167 10.44 13.05 -9.97
CA ARG A 167 10.79 13.93 -11.10
C ARG A 167 10.24 13.47 -12.45
N LYS A 168 9.89 12.19 -12.59
CA LYS A 168 9.25 11.64 -13.80
C LYS A 168 7.73 11.84 -13.84
N GLN A 169 7.13 12.30 -12.74
CA GLN A 169 5.69 12.51 -12.65
C GLN A 169 5.33 13.91 -13.18
N THR A 170 4.10 14.05 -13.67
CA THR A 170 3.58 15.35 -14.17
C THR A 170 2.47 15.93 -13.29
N THR A 171 1.74 15.06 -12.59
CA THR A 171 0.62 15.44 -11.72
C THR A 171 0.87 14.86 -10.34
N PHE A 172 0.79 15.71 -9.32
CA PHE A 172 1.16 15.40 -7.94
C PHE A 172 0.02 15.77 -7.00
N LEU A 173 -0.34 14.85 -6.12
CA LEU A 173 -1.30 15.08 -5.05
C LEU A 173 -0.77 14.48 -3.75
N VAL A 174 -1.08 15.13 -2.64
CA VAL A 174 -0.90 14.54 -1.31
C VAL A 174 -2.24 14.35 -0.62
N ALA A 175 -2.37 13.21 0.06
CA ALA A 175 -3.50 12.87 0.90
C ALA A 175 -3.04 12.55 2.34
N PRO A 176 -3.95 12.68 3.33
CA PRO A 176 -3.68 12.24 4.68
C PRO A 176 -3.36 10.74 4.74
N CYS A 177 -2.56 10.33 5.73
CA CYS A 177 -2.29 8.93 6.01
C CYS A 177 -3.49 8.31 6.73
N ILE A 178 -4.21 7.40 6.07
CA ILE A 178 -5.37 6.71 6.65
C ILE A 178 -5.01 6.01 7.97
N CYS A 179 -3.88 5.30 8.02
CA CYS A 179 -3.46 4.59 9.22
C CYS A 179 -3.23 5.53 10.41
N ARG A 180 -2.60 6.69 10.18
CA ARG A 180 -2.37 7.65 11.26
C ARG A 180 -3.68 8.29 11.70
N ARG A 181 -4.59 8.57 10.75
CA ARG A 181 -5.90 9.16 11.06
C ARG A 181 -6.78 8.21 11.86
N GLU A 182 -6.79 6.91 11.53
CA GLU A 182 -7.42 5.87 12.34
C GLU A 182 -6.89 5.84 13.77
N HIS A 183 -5.56 5.91 13.92
CA HIS A 183 -4.93 5.95 15.23
C HIS A 183 -5.30 7.22 16.02
N GLN A 184 -5.32 8.40 15.38
CA GLN A 184 -5.75 9.65 16.01
C GLN A 184 -7.20 9.61 16.49
N LEU A 185 -8.11 9.01 15.71
CA LEU A 185 -9.51 8.82 16.11
C LEU A 185 -9.66 7.97 17.38
N LYS A 186 -8.69 7.09 17.64
CA LYS A 186 -8.60 6.28 18.86
C LYS A 186 -7.86 6.97 20.01
N GLY A 187 -7.42 8.21 19.85
CA GLY A 187 -6.55 8.90 20.82
C GLY A 187 -5.15 8.30 20.93
N ALA A 188 -4.66 7.65 19.87
CA ALA A 188 -3.38 6.96 19.81
C ALA A 188 -2.56 7.39 18.58
N GLY A 189 -1.37 6.80 18.41
CA GLY A 189 -0.51 7.01 17.25
C GLY A 189 0.62 7.99 17.51
N CYS A 190 1.08 8.67 16.46
CA CYS A 190 2.19 9.61 16.50
C CYS A 190 1.85 10.94 15.83
N GLU A 191 2.67 11.96 16.09
CA GLU A 191 2.53 13.31 15.52
C GLU A 191 3.31 13.51 14.21
N LYS A 192 3.75 12.40 13.58
CA LYS A 192 4.47 12.43 12.31
C LYS A 192 3.56 12.95 11.17
N LEU A 193 4.19 13.37 10.08
CA LEU A 193 3.62 14.04 8.91
C LEU A 193 2.30 13.41 8.45
N MET A 194 1.17 14.10 8.67
CA MET A 194 -0.15 13.59 8.30
C MET A 194 -0.32 13.43 6.79
N GLU A 195 0.10 14.42 6.01
CA GLU A 195 0.10 14.41 4.55
C GLU A 195 1.27 13.55 4.03
N ALA A 196 1.07 12.23 4.10
CA ALA A 196 2.11 11.22 3.88
C ALA A 196 1.75 10.19 2.79
N CYS A 197 0.64 10.38 2.07
CA CYS A 197 0.27 9.58 0.91
C CYS A 197 0.44 10.42 -0.36
N LEU A 198 1.57 10.27 -1.04
CA LEU A 198 1.84 10.91 -2.32
C LEU A 198 1.21 10.09 -3.44
N VAL A 199 0.43 10.71 -4.31
CA VAL A 199 -0.31 10.07 -5.40
C VAL A 199 -0.03 10.80 -6.71
N PHE A 200 0.12 10.04 -7.81
CA PHE A 200 0.57 10.59 -9.09
C PHE A 200 -0.37 10.25 -10.26
N GLY A 201 -0.28 11.05 -11.32
CA GLY A 201 -0.98 10.82 -12.59
C GLY A 201 -2.49 10.68 -12.43
N TRP A 202 -3.09 9.65 -13.06
CA TRP A 202 -4.54 9.41 -12.97
C TRP A 202 -5.05 9.14 -11.55
N GLY A 203 -4.17 8.66 -10.65
CA GLY A 203 -4.50 8.52 -9.24
C GLY A 203 -4.69 9.88 -8.57
N ALA A 204 -3.84 10.86 -8.88
CA ALA A 204 -3.97 12.22 -8.35
C ALA A 204 -5.30 12.85 -8.79
N GLU A 205 -5.66 12.70 -10.07
CA GLU A 205 -6.95 13.18 -10.58
C GLU A 205 -8.12 12.52 -9.85
N TYR A 206 -8.10 11.18 -9.67
CA TYR A 206 -9.13 10.46 -8.92
C TYR A 206 -9.26 10.98 -7.48
N TYR A 207 -8.14 11.14 -6.77
CA TYR A 207 -8.12 11.61 -5.39
C TYR A 207 -8.66 13.04 -5.27
N ALA A 208 -8.23 13.95 -6.14
CA ALA A 208 -8.70 15.33 -6.14
C ALA A 208 -10.22 15.39 -6.41
N ARG A 209 -10.67 14.66 -7.42
CA ARG A 209 -12.08 14.62 -7.84
C ARG A 209 -12.99 14.10 -6.72
N ASN A 210 -12.48 13.20 -5.87
CA ASN A 210 -13.20 12.61 -4.74
C ASN A 210 -12.90 13.29 -3.40
N GLY A 211 -12.19 14.43 -3.39
CA GLY A 211 -11.92 15.20 -2.17
C GLY A 211 -11.05 14.47 -1.16
N LEU A 212 -10.16 13.59 -1.61
CA LEU A 212 -9.29 12.77 -0.76
C LEU A 212 -7.95 13.44 -0.40
N GLY A 213 -7.58 14.48 -1.13
CA GLY A 213 -6.33 15.20 -0.95
C GLY A 213 -6.28 16.46 -1.80
N ARG A 214 -5.09 17.06 -1.89
CA ARG A 214 -4.85 18.32 -2.60
C ARG A 214 -3.69 18.20 -3.58
N PHE A 215 -3.80 18.87 -4.72
CA PHE A 215 -2.67 19.00 -5.63
C PHE A 215 -1.51 19.73 -4.97
N ILE A 216 -0.30 19.32 -5.33
CA ILE A 216 0.97 19.89 -4.85
C ILE A 216 1.94 20.06 -6.03
N THR A 217 3.05 20.74 -5.81
CA THR A 217 4.11 20.86 -6.83
C THR A 217 5.17 19.77 -6.66
N LEU A 218 6.10 19.68 -7.63
CA LEU A 218 7.28 18.84 -7.50
C LEU A 218 8.15 19.26 -6.30
N GLU A 219 8.30 20.57 -6.09
CA GLU A 219 9.09 21.14 -4.98
C GLU A 219 8.49 20.71 -3.64
N GLU A 220 7.17 20.90 -3.46
CA GLU A 220 6.47 20.47 -2.25
C GLU A 220 6.53 18.94 -2.06
N THR A 221 6.47 18.17 -3.15
CA THR A 221 6.65 16.71 -3.10
C THR A 221 8.04 16.34 -2.54
N LEU A 222 9.09 17.01 -3.01
CA LEU A 222 10.46 16.78 -2.54
C LEU A 222 10.64 17.21 -1.08
N GLU A 223 9.98 18.29 -0.65
CA GLU A 223 9.95 18.72 0.76
C GLU A 223 9.28 17.67 1.66
N ILE A 224 8.15 17.11 1.22
CA ILE A 224 7.47 16.01 1.93
C ILE A 224 8.39 14.79 2.08
N LEU A 225 9.12 14.40 1.03
CA LEU A 225 10.07 13.28 1.10
C LEU A 225 11.21 13.57 2.08
N LYS A 226 11.72 14.81 2.12
CA LYS A 226 12.73 15.24 3.09
C LYS A 226 12.20 15.18 4.52
N MET A 227 11.00 15.71 4.77
CA MET A 227 10.35 15.63 6.09
C MET A 227 10.11 14.18 6.51
N ALA A 228 9.71 13.31 5.57
CA ALA A 228 9.52 11.89 5.81
C ALA A 228 10.84 11.22 6.25
N GLU A 229 11.94 11.52 5.56
CA GLU A 229 13.27 11.05 5.97
C GLU A 229 13.61 11.54 7.39
N GLU A 230 13.46 12.83 7.68
CA GLU A 230 13.78 13.45 8.98
C GLU A 230 12.96 12.86 10.13
N GLN A 231 11.70 12.48 9.88
CA GLN A 231 10.81 11.85 10.86
C GLN A 231 10.91 10.33 10.92
N GLY A 232 11.78 9.70 10.12
CA GLY A 232 12.02 8.26 10.17
C GLY A 232 10.91 7.45 9.50
N LEU A 233 10.29 8.00 8.46
CA LEU A 233 9.26 7.33 7.67
C LEU A 233 9.91 6.49 6.57
N VAL A 234 9.46 5.23 6.46
CA VAL A 234 9.83 4.31 5.38
C VAL A 234 9.10 4.72 4.12
N LEU A 235 9.85 4.93 3.03
CA LEU A 235 9.27 5.22 1.72
C LEU A 235 8.82 3.93 1.04
N GLN A 236 7.54 3.88 0.73
CA GLN A 236 6.89 2.69 0.19
C GLN A 236 6.14 3.01 -1.13
N PRO A 237 6.83 3.08 -2.28
CA PRO A 237 6.17 3.15 -3.58
C PRO A 237 5.38 1.89 -3.89
N SER A 238 4.42 2.01 -4.81
CA SER A 238 3.85 0.87 -5.53
C SER A 238 4.95 -0.06 -6.06
N ASN A 239 4.70 -1.37 -6.02
CA ASN A 239 5.66 -2.39 -6.45
C ASN A 239 5.73 -2.53 -7.99
N SER A 240 6.16 -1.47 -8.65
CA SER A 240 6.47 -1.37 -10.08
C SER A 240 7.46 -0.23 -10.35
N GLN A 241 8.04 -0.19 -11.56
CA GLN A 241 8.92 0.90 -12.00
C GLN A 241 8.10 2.16 -12.30
N ASP A 242 7.01 2.03 -13.05
CA ASP A 242 5.98 3.06 -13.16
C ASP A 242 5.07 2.97 -11.92
N ILE A 243 5.14 3.94 -11.03
CA ILE A 243 4.39 3.94 -9.77
C ILE A 243 3.11 4.75 -9.87
N VAL A 244 2.16 4.50 -8.97
CA VAL A 244 0.96 5.34 -8.81
C VAL A 244 0.95 6.13 -7.50
N ASN A 245 1.73 5.70 -6.51
CA ASN A 245 1.81 6.33 -5.21
C ASN A 245 3.15 6.05 -4.50
N ILE A 246 3.47 6.86 -3.51
CA ILE A 246 4.46 6.61 -2.46
C ILE A 246 3.78 6.85 -1.11
N CYS A 247 3.78 5.85 -0.24
CA CYS A 247 3.39 6.02 1.16
C CYS A 247 4.64 6.28 2.02
N CYS A 248 4.57 7.30 2.89
CA CYS A 248 5.59 7.60 3.89
C CYS A 248 5.15 7.03 5.25
N CYS A 249 5.58 5.81 5.53
CA CYS A 249 5.01 4.99 6.59
C CYS A 249 5.86 4.93 7.87
N CYS A 250 5.21 4.89 9.02
CA CYS A 250 5.84 4.68 10.32
C CYS A 250 5.46 3.30 10.89
N GLY A 251 6.35 2.67 11.64
CA GLY A 251 6.12 1.37 12.29
C GLY A 251 5.16 1.42 13.48
N ASP A 252 4.79 2.62 13.96
CA ASP A 252 3.87 2.83 15.09
C ASP A 252 2.39 2.90 14.66
N CYS A 253 2.09 3.45 13.47
CA CYS A 253 0.73 3.62 12.96
C CYS A 253 0.42 2.78 11.72
N CYS A 254 1.39 2.61 10.79
CA CYS A 254 1.12 1.93 9.53
C CYS A 254 0.74 0.46 9.80
N GLN A 255 -0.51 0.11 9.51
CA GLN A 255 -1.02 -1.23 9.78
C GLN A 255 -0.26 -2.30 8.99
N VAL A 256 0.20 -1.97 7.77
CA VAL A 256 1.04 -2.85 6.96
C VAL A 256 2.40 -3.08 7.61
N LEU A 257 3.11 -2.03 8.04
CA LEU A 257 4.42 -2.18 8.67
C LEU A 257 4.34 -2.83 10.05
N LYS A 258 3.33 -2.48 10.86
CA LYS A 258 3.07 -3.12 12.16
C LYS A 258 2.90 -4.63 11.99
N HIS A 259 2.11 -5.05 11.01
CA HIS A 259 1.95 -6.47 10.73
C HIS A 259 3.23 -7.11 10.21
N LEU A 260 3.88 -6.48 9.23
CA LEU A 260 5.14 -6.97 8.67
C LEU A 260 6.19 -7.22 9.76
N LYS A 261 6.28 -6.33 10.75
CA LYS A 261 7.17 -6.42 11.91
C LYS A 261 6.93 -7.65 12.79
N THR A 262 5.71 -8.20 12.80
CA THR A 262 5.35 -9.43 13.54
C THR A 262 5.76 -10.72 12.82
N GLN A 263 6.15 -10.65 11.55
CA GLN A 263 6.59 -11.84 10.83
C GLN A 263 7.95 -12.31 11.35
N PRO A 264 8.24 -13.63 11.29
CA PRO A 264 9.56 -14.15 11.69
C PRO A 264 10.70 -13.59 10.83
N VAL A 265 10.47 -13.44 9.52
CA VAL A 265 11.46 -12.94 8.55
C VAL A 265 10.85 -11.82 7.70
N PRO A 266 10.66 -10.60 8.26
CA PRO A 266 10.06 -9.46 7.55
C PRO A 266 10.76 -9.13 6.22
N ALA A 267 12.08 -9.32 6.14
CA ALA A 267 12.89 -9.03 4.95
C ALA A 267 12.50 -9.88 3.73
N ALA A 268 11.90 -11.07 3.95
CA ALA A 268 11.44 -11.96 2.87
C ALA A 268 10.07 -11.54 2.29
N ALA A 269 9.28 -10.76 3.04
CA ALA A 269 7.95 -10.32 2.62
C ALA A 269 7.93 -8.93 1.97
N VAL A 270 9.08 -8.27 1.87
CA VAL A 270 9.22 -6.98 1.18
C VAL A 270 9.98 -7.13 -0.13
N ALA A 271 9.57 -6.33 -1.12
CA ALA A 271 10.38 -6.10 -2.30
C ALA A 271 11.39 -4.98 -1.98
N SER A 272 12.61 -5.33 -1.60
CA SER A 272 13.73 -4.37 -1.57
C SER A 272 15.02 -5.07 -2.01
N PRO A 273 15.76 -4.51 -2.98
CA PRO A 273 17.05 -5.03 -3.42
C PRO A 273 18.19 -4.63 -2.48
N PHE A 274 17.90 -3.96 -1.36
CA PHE A 274 18.91 -3.48 -0.42
C PHE A 274 18.80 -4.10 0.96
N VAL A 275 19.92 -4.13 1.67
CA VAL A 275 20.06 -4.52 3.07
C VAL A 275 21.05 -3.58 3.75
N ALA A 276 20.87 -3.30 5.03
CA ALA A 276 21.89 -2.56 5.78
C ALA A 276 23.13 -3.44 6.02
N ALA A 277 24.27 -2.81 6.25
CA ALA A 277 25.48 -3.45 6.75
C ALA A 277 26.04 -2.60 7.89
N LEU A 278 26.56 -3.27 8.92
CA LEU A 278 27.14 -2.66 10.11
C LEU A 278 28.63 -2.99 10.16
N ASP A 279 29.45 -1.96 10.37
CA ASP A 279 30.86 -2.06 10.73
C ASP A 279 31.00 -1.91 12.26
N PRO A 280 31.31 -3.00 12.99
CA PRO A 280 31.47 -2.94 14.44
C PRO A 280 32.64 -2.07 14.90
N GLU A 281 33.69 -1.89 14.09
CA GLU A 281 34.89 -1.14 14.47
C GLU A 281 34.62 0.37 14.54
N LEU A 282 33.67 0.84 13.73
CA LEU A 282 33.21 2.24 13.73
C LEU A 282 32.05 2.48 14.69
N CYS A 283 31.47 1.43 15.28
CA CYS A 283 30.29 1.55 16.12
C CYS A 283 30.65 2.13 17.49
N THR A 284 30.04 3.25 17.86
CA THR A 284 30.26 3.91 19.16
C THR A 284 29.26 3.50 20.24
N GLY A 285 28.30 2.63 19.92
CA GLY A 285 27.30 2.17 20.89
C GLY A 285 26.18 3.16 21.22
N CYS A 286 26.01 4.24 20.44
CA CYS A 286 25.09 5.33 20.80
C CYS A 286 23.58 5.00 20.78
N GLY A 287 23.16 3.90 20.16
CA GLY A 287 21.75 3.44 20.16
C GLY A 287 20.81 4.13 19.14
N THR A 288 21.19 5.25 18.52
CA THR A 288 20.31 6.01 17.60
C THR A 288 19.70 5.18 16.48
N CYS A 289 20.45 4.19 15.97
CA CYS A 289 20.00 3.34 14.89
C CYS A 289 18.92 2.32 15.30
N GLN A 290 18.91 1.91 16.58
CA GLN A 290 17.84 1.10 17.18
C GLN A 290 16.53 1.89 17.21
N ASP A 291 16.56 3.11 17.76
CA ASP A 291 15.37 3.98 17.86
C ASP A 291 14.78 4.32 16.48
N ARG A 292 15.66 4.42 15.48
CA ARG A 292 15.25 4.74 14.12
C ARG A 292 14.64 3.57 13.36
N CYS A 293 14.98 2.34 13.73
CA CYS A 293 14.59 1.16 12.99
C CYS A 293 13.10 0.83 13.16
N GLN A 294 12.33 0.86 12.07
CA GLN A 294 10.89 0.55 12.11
C GLN A 294 10.59 -0.96 12.21
N MET A 295 11.61 -1.83 12.11
CA MET A 295 11.47 -3.28 12.04
C MET A 295 12.21 -4.03 13.15
N ASP A 296 12.79 -3.34 14.13
CA ASP A 296 13.68 -3.93 15.15
C ASP A 296 14.81 -4.78 14.54
N ALA A 297 15.32 -4.38 13.38
CA ALA A 297 16.47 -5.03 12.75
C ALA A 297 17.79 -4.63 13.42
N LEU A 298 17.80 -3.57 14.22
CA LEU A 298 18.96 -3.10 14.97
C LEU A 298 18.62 -3.12 16.46
N THR A 299 19.44 -3.83 17.23
CA THR A 299 19.33 -3.93 18.69
C THR A 299 20.69 -3.63 19.33
N MET A 300 20.73 -3.45 20.65
CA MET A 300 21.98 -3.21 21.37
C MET A 300 22.36 -4.45 22.19
N ALA A 301 23.58 -4.95 22.01
CA ALA A 301 24.17 -6.02 22.79
C ALA A 301 25.62 -5.68 23.11
N ASP A 302 26.06 -5.90 24.36
CA ASP A 302 27.42 -5.59 24.82
C ASP A 302 27.89 -4.18 24.46
N ALA A 303 26.99 -3.21 24.62
CA ALA A 303 27.18 -1.79 24.28
C ALA A 303 27.41 -1.48 22.78
N LEU A 304 27.25 -2.45 21.88
CA LEU A 304 27.34 -2.25 20.43
C LEU A 304 26.01 -2.56 19.74
N ALA A 305 25.83 -1.99 18.53
CA ALA A 305 24.70 -2.35 17.70
C ALA A 305 24.86 -3.77 17.15
N VAL A 306 23.75 -4.49 17.02
CA VAL A 306 23.66 -5.79 16.36
C VAL A 306 22.59 -5.70 15.28
N LEU A 307 22.95 -6.09 14.06
CA LEU A 307 22.08 -6.08 12.89
C LEU A 307 21.54 -7.49 12.61
N ASP A 308 20.21 -7.62 12.63
CA ASP A 308 19.49 -8.77 12.10
C ASP A 308 19.02 -8.49 10.66
N THR A 309 19.67 -9.15 9.69
CA THR A 309 19.37 -8.98 8.27
C THR A 309 18.02 -9.58 7.87
N ASP A 310 17.49 -10.54 8.63
CA ASP A 310 16.19 -11.18 8.34
C ASP A 310 15.02 -10.24 8.67
N ARG A 311 15.29 -9.20 9.47
CA ARG A 311 14.35 -8.12 9.79
C ARG A 311 14.57 -6.86 8.97
N CYS A 312 15.72 -6.72 8.31
CA CYS A 312 16.07 -5.52 7.56
C CYS A 312 15.32 -5.40 6.23
N ILE A 313 14.43 -4.42 6.14
CA ILE A 313 13.64 -4.15 4.92
C ILE A 313 14.35 -3.22 3.91
N GLY A 314 15.60 -2.82 4.19
CA GLY A 314 16.41 -2.03 3.27
C GLY A 314 15.98 -0.56 3.10
N CYS A 315 15.39 0.07 4.12
CA CYS A 315 14.90 1.46 4.05
C CYS A 315 15.98 2.54 4.21
N GLY A 316 17.16 2.20 4.74
CA GLY A 316 18.27 3.16 4.87
C GLY A 316 18.17 4.21 5.97
N LEU A 317 17.07 4.28 6.72
CA LEU A 317 16.88 5.28 7.78
C LEU A 317 17.96 5.25 8.88
N CYS A 318 18.52 4.07 9.14
CA CYS A 318 19.59 3.90 10.12
C CYS A 318 20.94 4.48 9.64
N VAL A 319 21.18 4.48 8.33
CA VAL A 319 22.41 5.00 7.71
C VAL A 319 22.46 6.52 7.85
N THR A 320 21.34 7.21 7.56
CA THR A 320 21.28 8.68 7.58
C THR A 320 21.41 9.28 8.99
N THR A 321 21.21 8.49 10.04
CA THR A 321 21.25 8.95 11.43
C THR A 321 22.48 8.46 12.20
N CYS A 322 23.33 7.61 11.62
CA CYS A 322 24.48 7.05 12.31
C CYS A 322 25.62 8.08 12.39
N PRO A 323 25.95 8.62 13.58
CA PRO A 323 26.93 9.71 13.70
C PRO A 323 28.36 9.27 13.41
N SER A 324 28.68 7.98 13.61
CA SER A 324 30.01 7.44 13.40
C SER A 324 30.23 6.87 11.99
N GLY A 325 29.18 6.81 11.16
CA GLY A 325 29.26 6.19 9.84
C GLY A 325 29.38 4.67 9.85
N ALA A 326 29.11 4.01 11.00
CA ALA A 326 29.17 2.55 11.14
C ALA A 326 28.14 1.78 10.29
N LEU A 327 27.11 2.45 9.77
CA LEU A 327 26.05 1.82 8.99
C LEU A 327 26.12 2.27 7.54
N SER A 328 25.97 1.31 6.64
CA SER A 328 25.84 1.54 5.20
C SER A 328 24.69 0.72 4.62
N LEU A 329 24.27 1.04 3.40
CA LEU A 329 23.41 0.17 2.61
C LEU A 329 24.26 -0.64 1.65
N GLN A 330 23.81 -1.86 1.36
CA GLN A 330 24.40 -2.72 0.38
C GLN A 330 23.31 -3.28 -0.52
N ARG A 331 23.64 -3.43 -1.80
CA ARG A 331 22.79 -4.11 -2.76
C ARG A 331 22.89 -5.62 -2.50
N LYS A 332 21.75 -6.28 -2.36
CA LYS A 332 21.66 -7.75 -2.22
C LYS A 332 22.26 -8.41 -3.47
N PRO A 333 22.78 -9.64 -3.38
CA PRO A 333 23.22 -10.37 -4.56
C PRO A 333 22.03 -10.62 -5.52
N PRO A 334 22.24 -10.71 -6.85
CA PRO A 334 21.18 -10.77 -7.86
C PRO A 334 20.07 -11.78 -7.57
N GLU A 335 20.43 -12.96 -7.07
CA GLU A 335 19.51 -14.05 -6.72
C GLU A 335 18.57 -13.74 -5.53
N ARG A 336 18.91 -12.73 -4.71
CA ARG A 336 18.10 -12.25 -3.58
C ARG A 336 17.40 -10.93 -3.89
N GLN A 337 17.56 -10.38 -5.09
CA GLN A 337 16.87 -9.16 -5.49
C GLN A 337 15.48 -9.49 -6.04
N PRO A 338 14.42 -8.79 -5.58
CA PRO A 338 13.09 -8.96 -6.15
C PRO A 338 13.04 -8.39 -7.57
N ALA A 339 12.38 -9.09 -8.48
CA ALA A 339 12.04 -8.52 -9.78
C ALA A 339 11.02 -7.40 -9.59
N THR A 340 11.33 -6.19 -10.07
CA THR A 340 10.39 -5.06 -10.04
C THR A 340 9.62 -5.00 -11.36
N PRO A 341 8.30 -5.24 -11.37
CA PRO A 341 7.46 -5.17 -12.57
C PRO A 341 7.59 -3.82 -13.27
N LYS A 342 7.47 -3.78 -14.60
CA LYS A 342 7.67 -2.51 -15.33
C LYS A 342 6.56 -1.50 -15.02
N ASN A 343 5.32 -1.97 -14.93
CA ASN A 343 4.15 -1.13 -14.75
C ASN A 343 3.12 -1.77 -13.79
N PRO A 344 2.11 -1.01 -13.32
CA PRO A 344 1.11 -1.52 -12.39
C PRO A 344 0.34 -2.74 -12.90
N ARG A 345 0.11 -2.84 -14.22
CA ARG A 345 -0.57 -3.98 -14.83
C ARG A 345 0.25 -5.26 -14.70
N GLU A 346 1.55 -5.20 -14.97
CA GLU A 346 2.45 -6.35 -14.76
C GLU A 346 2.51 -6.76 -13.28
N ALA A 347 2.54 -5.79 -12.37
CA ALA A 347 2.52 -6.06 -10.92
C ALA A 347 1.24 -6.80 -10.48
N LEU A 348 0.08 -6.39 -11.00
CA LEU A 348 -1.19 -7.07 -10.74
C LEU A 348 -1.19 -8.51 -11.28
N ILE A 349 -0.68 -8.73 -12.49
CA ILE A 349 -0.59 -10.07 -13.10
C ILE A 349 0.35 -10.96 -12.26
N LEU A 350 1.50 -10.44 -11.84
CA LEU A 350 2.45 -11.18 -11.02
C LEU A 350 1.81 -11.61 -9.69
N ARG A 351 1.10 -10.71 -9.02
CA ARG A 351 0.41 -11.05 -7.77
C ARG A 351 -0.74 -12.03 -7.98
N ALA A 352 -1.53 -11.88 -9.04
CA ALA A 352 -2.58 -12.85 -9.39
C ALA A 352 -2.01 -14.27 -9.54
N LYS A 353 -0.92 -14.42 -10.32
CA LYS A 353 -0.21 -15.69 -10.49
C LYS A 353 0.32 -16.22 -9.16
N ALA A 354 0.96 -15.37 -8.37
CA ALA A 354 1.51 -15.75 -7.09
C ALA A 354 0.43 -16.25 -6.12
N ARG A 355 -0.78 -15.69 -6.18
CA ARG A 355 -1.91 -16.09 -5.34
C ARG A 355 -2.55 -17.41 -5.78
N MET A 356 -2.57 -17.69 -7.08
CA MET A 356 -3.05 -18.97 -7.63
C MET A 356 -2.08 -20.14 -7.45
N ALA A 357 -0.79 -19.87 -7.19
CA ALA A 357 0.19 -20.92 -6.92
C ALA A 357 -0.15 -21.68 -5.61
N PRO A 358 0.21 -22.95 -5.46
CA PRO A 358 0.16 -23.61 -4.17
C PRO A 358 1.07 -22.87 -3.16
N ALA A 359 0.68 -22.84 -1.88
CA ALA A 359 1.58 -22.37 -0.84
C ALA A 359 2.82 -23.28 -0.83
N LYS A 360 4.01 -22.69 -0.86
CA LYS A 360 5.27 -23.42 -0.73
C LYS A 360 5.57 -23.72 0.72
#